data_AF-A0A2N4YND7-F1
#
_entry.id   AF-A0A2N4YND7-F1
#
_cell.length_a   1.000
_cell.length_b   1.000
_cell.length_c   1.000
_cell.angle_alpha   90.00
_cell.angle_beta   90.00
_cell.angle_gamma   90.00
#
_symmetry.space_group_name_H-M   'P 1'
#
loop_
_entity.id
_entity.type
_entity.pdbx_description
1 polymer ?
#
loop_
_entity_poly.entity_id
_entity_poly.type
_entity_poly.pdbx_seq_one_letter_code
_entity_poly.pdbx_strand_id
1 'polypeptide(L)'
;IAAGLAPGADWYTEDNMQNPALLALADKVTATVTPEFTQRMNGPARQPGARVVVTNSRGECAVQERYKPLGSAERPLSDGEIIAKARGNLPGHKIKVNELLTSVMEEETARYYSSSADLMGFSLPA
;
A
#
# COMPACT_ATOMS: atom_id res chain seq x y z
N ILE A 1 -0.78 10.47 -6.47
CA ILE A 1 -0.29 11.63 -5.70
C ILE A 1 -1.50 12.44 -5.27
N ALA A 2 -1.65 12.76 -3.98
CA ALA A 2 -2.70 13.63 -3.48
C ALA A 2 -2.04 14.89 -2.89
N ALA A 3 -2.37 16.08 -3.39
CA ALA A 3 -1.72 17.35 -3.02
C ALA A 3 -0.16 17.29 -2.99
N GLY A 4 0.45 16.60 -3.95
CA GLY A 4 1.91 16.43 -4.02
C GLY A 4 2.48 15.26 -3.21
N LEU A 5 1.68 14.60 -2.36
CA LEU A 5 2.12 13.46 -1.55
C LEU A 5 1.95 12.12 -2.27
N ALA A 6 3.00 11.31 -2.23
CA ALA A 6 2.95 9.91 -2.64
C ALA A 6 2.07 9.10 -1.70
N PRO A 7 1.32 8.08 -2.19
CA PRO A 7 0.55 7.19 -1.33
C PRO A 7 1.47 6.47 -0.34
N GLY A 8 1.17 6.58 0.96
CA GLY A 8 2.01 6.01 2.01
C GLY A 8 1.52 6.37 3.41
N ALA A 9 2.27 5.91 4.42
CA ALA A 9 1.96 6.17 5.82
C ALA A 9 1.96 7.66 6.17
N ASP A 10 2.76 8.45 5.45
CA ASP A 10 2.91 9.89 5.69
C ASP A 10 1.60 10.67 5.54
N TRP A 11 0.64 10.15 4.76
CA TRP A 11 -0.71 10.73 4.66
C TRP A 11 -1.40 10.89 6.01
N TYR A 12 -1.02 10.06 6.99
CA TYR A 12 -1.64 10.01 8.32
C TYR A 12 -0.81 10.70 9.40
N THR A 13 0.26 11.42 9.03
CA THR A 13 0.96 12.29 9.99
C THR A 13 0.08 13.47 10.38
N GLU A 14 0.25 13.98 11.60
CA GLU A 14 -0.53 15.13 12.10
C GLU A 14 -0.44 16.32 11.14
N ASP A 15 0.77 16.65 10.69
CA ASP A 15 1.01 17.76 9.75
C ASP A 15 0.22 17.60 8.44
N ASN A 16 0.18 16.39 7.87
CA ASN A 16 -0.55 16.14 6.63
C ASN A 16 -2.06 16.06 6.84
N MET A 17 -2.52 15.54 7.99
CA MET A 17 -3.94 15.55 8.35
C MET A 17 -4.49 16.97 8.55
N GLN A 18 -3.64 17.91 8.96
CA GLN A 18 -3.97 19.34 9.09
C GLN A 18 -3.68 20.15 7.81
N ASN A 19 -3.17 19.53 6.74
CA ASN A 19 -2.80 20.25 5.52
C ASN A 19 -4.03 20.84 4.81
N PRO A 20 -4.13 22.18 4.66
CA PRO A 20 -5.31 22.82 4.08
C PRO A 20 -5.64 22.37 2.65
N ALA A 21 -4.64 22.01 1.85
CA ALA A 21 -4.85 21.55 0.49
C ALA A 21 -5.44 20.14 0.43
N LEU A 22 -5.07 19.26 1.37
CA LEU A 22 -5.67 17.93 1.50
C LEU A 22 -7.10 18.01 2.03
N LEU A 23 -7.35 18.86 3.03
CA LEU A 23 -8.69 19.11 3.56
C LEU A 23 -9.63 19.64 2.47
N ALA A 24 -9.20 20.66 1.72
CA ALA A 24 -9.99 21.21 0.61
C ALA A 24 -10.21 20.22 -0.55
N LEU A 25 -9.33 19.22 -0.71
CA LEU A 25 -9.54 18.12 -1.65
C LEU A 25 -10.58 17.14 -1.09
N ALA A 26 -10.45 16.76 0.18
CA ALA A 26 -11.36 15.84 0.86
C ALA A 26 -12.81 16.34 0.87
N ASP A 27 -13.01 17.65 1.06
CA ASP A 27 -14.34 18.30 1.02
C ASP A 27 -15.07 18.13 -0.33
N LYS A 28 -14.33 17.80 -1.40
CA LYS A 28 -14.88 17.59 -2.75
C LYS A 28 -15.13 16.11 -3.06
N VAL A 29 -14.76 15.20 -2.16
CA VAL A 29 -14.86 13.76 -2.39
C VAL A 29 -16.20 13.26 -1.90
N THR A 30 -16.98 12.69 -2.82
CA THR A 30 -18.16 11.88 -2.48
C THR A 30 -17.82 10.41 -2.64
N ALA A 31 -18.05 9.61 -1.60
CA ALA A 31 -17.85 8.16 -1.63
C ALA A 31 -19.19 7.43 -1.52
N THR A 32 -19.44 6.50 -2.43
CA THR A 32 -20.65 5.66 -2.44
C THR A 32 -20.28 4.22 -2.72
N VAL A 33 -20.93 3.28 -2.03
CA VAL A 33 -20.77 1.85 -2.32
C VAL A 33 -21.84 1.44 -3.33
N THR A 34 -21.43 0.93 -4.49
CA THR A 34 -22.38 0.46 -5.51
C THR A 34 -22.76 -1.01 -5.27
N PRO A 35 -23.95 -1.46 -5.73
CA PRO A 35 -24.32 -2.87 -5.69
C PRO A 35 -23.30 -3.79 -6.39
N GLU A 36 -22.72 -3.32 -7.51
CA GLU A 36 -21.69 -4.06 -8.24
C GLU A 36 -20.46 -4.36 -7.38
N PHE A 37 -19.85 -3.32 -6.76
CA PHE A 37 -18.68 -3.53 -5.91
C PHE A 37 -19.02 -4.34 -4.65
N THR A 38 -20.23 -4.20 -4.12
CA THR A 38 -20.72 -5.03 -3.00
C THR A 38 -20.77 -6.51 -3.37
N GLN A 39 -21.35 -6.85 -4.52
CA GLN A 39 -21.47 -8.23 -4.97
C GLN A 39 -20.09 -8.87 -5.18
N ARG A 40 -19.17 -8.13 -5.81
CA ARG A 40 -17.79 -8.59 -6.03
C ARG A 40 -17.01 -8.77 -4.73
N MET A 41 -17.26 -7.92 -3.74
CA MET A 41 -16.63 -7.98 -2.44
C MET A 41 -17.07 -9.20 -1.62
N ASN A 42 -18.34 -9.61 -1.74
CA ASN A 42 -18.93 -10.67 -0.91
C ASN A 42 -18.83 -12.09 -1.52
N GLY A 43 -18.22 -12.23 -2.71
CA GLY A 43 -18.05 -13.53 -3.37
C GLY A 43 -16.81 -14.31 -2.91
N PRO A 44 -16.71 -15.62 -3.24
CA PRO A 44 -15.55 -16.45 -2.91
C PRO A 44 -14.25 -15.99 -3.60
N ALA A 45 -14.37 -15.26 -4.72
CA ALA A 45 -13.25 -14.64 -5.40
C ALA A 45 -13.01 -13.18 -4.97
N ARG A 46 -13.53 -12.76 -3.79
CA ARG A 46 -13.52 -11.40 -3.21
C ARG A 46 -12.61 -10.42 -3.93
N GLN A 47 -13.22 -9.43 -4.61
CA GLN A 47 -12.51 -8.43 -5.40
C GLN A 47 -12.74 -7.02 -4.85
N PRO A 48 -11.85 -6.52 -3.97
CA PRO A 48 -11.95 -5.17 -3.43
C PRO A 48 -11.47 -4.16 -4.48
N GLY A 49 -12.39 -3.78 -5.37
CA GLY A 49 -12.18 -2.78 -6.41
C GLY A 49 -12.71 -1.40 -6.05
N ALA A 50 -12.35 -0.41 -6.86
CA ALA A 50 -12.87 0.95 -6.79
C ALA A 50 -12.92 1.62 -8.18
N ARG A 51 -13.83 2.57 -8.33
CA ARG A 51 -13.89 3.54 -9.43
C ARG A 51 -13.72 4.94 -8.85
N VAL A 52 -12.86 5.73 -9.48
CA VAL A 52 -12.66 7.15 -9.17
C VAL A 52 -13.06 7.96 -10.40
N VAL A 53 -13.87 8.98 -10.19
CA VAL A 53 -14.25 9.96 -11.21
C VAL A 53 -13.79 11.32 -10.73
N VAL A 54 -13.04 12.03 -11.56
CA VAL A 54 -12.56 13.38 -11.28
C VAL A 54 -13.13 14.30 -12.35
N THR A 55 -13.85 15.33 -11.91
CA THR A 55 -14.33 16.40 -12.78
C THR A 55 -13.54 17.66 -12.50
N ASN A 56 -12.94 18.25 -13.54
CA ASN A 56 -12.19 19.50 -13.39
C ASN A 56 -13.11 20.74 -13.45
N SER A 57 -12.56 21.93 -13.23
CA SER A 57 -13.31 23.19 -13.22
C SER A 57 -13.96 23.56 -14.55
N ARG A 58 -13.53 22.95 -15.67
CA ARG A 58 -14.13 23.13 -17.00
C ARG A 58 -15.25 22.12 -17.27
N GLY A 59 -15.55 21.24 -16.31
CA GLY A 59 -16.54 20.17 -16.46
C GLY A 59 -16.02 18.92 -17.19
N GLU A 60 -14.71 18.85 -17.49
CA GLU A 60 -14.13 17.67 -18.13
C GLU A 60 -13.97 16.55 -17.10
N CYS A 61 -14.27 15.31 -17.50
CA CYS A 61 -14.25 14.15 -16.62
C CYS A 61 -13.13 13.17 -16.99
N ALA A 62 -12.37 12.75 -15.97
CA ALA A 62 -11.49 11.60 -16.04
C ALA A 62 -12.04 10.47 -15.16
N VAL A 63 -12.07 9.25 -15.70
CA VAL A 63 -12.56 8.07 -14.97
C VAL A 63 -11.45 7.04 -14.92
N GLN A 64 -11.20 6.50 -13.73
CA GLN A 64 -10.31 5.37 -13.55
C GLN A 64 -10.97 4.29 -12.71
N GLU A 65 -10.92 3.06 -13.19
CA GLU A 65 -11.53 1.91 -12.52
C GLU A 65 -10.54 0.76 -12.37
N ARG A 66 -10.59 0.11 -11.21
CA ARG A 66 -9.82 -1.08 -10.88
C ARG A 66 -10.67 -2.04 -10.07
N TYR A 67 -10.89 -3.25 -10.59
CA TYR A 67 -11.61 -4.29 -9.87
C TYR A 67 -10.73 -5.12 -8.95
N LYS A 68 -9.42 -5.17 -9.22
CA LYS A 68 -8.48 -6.04 -8.51
C LYS A 68 -7.31 -5.21 -7.97
N PRO A 69 -6.97 -5.35 -6.67
CA PRO A 69 -5.87 -4.63 -6.07
C PRO A 69 -4.52 -5.15 -6.60
N LEU A 70 -3.49 -4.31 -6.51
CA LEU A 70 -2.12 -4.74 -6.72
C LEU A 70 -1.73 -5.74 -5.60
N GLY A 71 -1.09 -6.85 -5.98
CA GLY A 71 -0.78 -7.97 -5.08
C GLY A 71 -1.85 -9.07 -5.03
N SER A 72 -2.92 -8.98 -5.82
CA SER A 72 -3.84 -10.13 -6.01
C SER A 72 -3.24 -11.17 -6.95
N ALA A 73 -3.80 -12.38 -6.97
CA ALA A 73 -3.36 -13.44 -7.89
C ALA A 73 -3.40 -13.00 -9.36
N GLU A 74 -4.36 -12.15 -9.74
CA GLU A 74 -4.51 -11.67 -11.13
C GLU A 74 -3.83 -10.32 -11.40
N ARG A 75 -3.29 -9.69 -10.36
CA ARG A 75 -2.41 -8.52 -10.49
C ARG A 75 -1.24 -8.67 -9.53
N PRO A 76 -0.41 -9.72 -9.75
CA PRO A 76 0.66 -10.04 -8.82
C PRO A 76 1.71 -8.92 -8.84
N LEU A 77 2.34 -8.73 -7.69
CA LEU A 77 3.59 -7.98 -7.61
C LEU A 77 4.73 -8.90 -8.05
N SER A 78 5.70 -8.34 -8.75
CA SER A 78 6.97 -9.04 -8.96
C SER A 78 7.73 -9.18 -7.63
N ASP A 79 8.57 -10.20 -7.54
CA ASP A 79 9.49 -10.37 -6.40
C ASP A 79 10.31 -9.09 -6.18
N GLY A 80 10.75 -8.43 -7.26
CA GLY A 80 11.47 -7.16 -7.19
C GLY A 80 10.69 -6.05 -6.50
N GLU A 81 9.39 -5.92 -6.76
CA GLU A 81 8.54 -4.92 -6.09
C GLU A 81 8.29 -5.27 -4.62
N ILE A 82 8.11 -6.55 -4.30
CA ILE A 82 7.96 -7.03 -2.91
C ILE A 82 9.24 -6.76 -2.12
N ILE A 83 10.40 -7.12 -2.68
CA ILE A 83 11.72 -6.90 -2.09
C ILE A 83 11.97 -5.40 -1.92
N ALA A 84 11.65 -4.57 -2.92
CA ALA A 84 11.80 -3.12 -2.82
C ALA A 84 10.93 -2.53 -1.69
N LYS A 85 9.68 -3.00 -1.56
CA LYS A 85 8.80 -2.63 -0.45
C LYS A 85 9.38 -3.05 0.90
N ALA A 86 9.90 -4.27 1.01
CA ALA A 86 10.51 -4.76 2.25
C ALA A 86 11.73 -3.93 2.65
N ARG A 87 12.61 -3.60 1.69
CA ARG A 87 13.76 -2.71 1.93
C ARG A 87 13.33 -1.34 2.46
N GLY A 88 12.28 -0.74 1.89
CA GLY A 88 11.76 0.56 2.35
C GLY A 88 11.21 0.53 3.78
N ASN A 89 10.73 -0.63 4.25
CA ASN A 89 10.18 -0.80 5.59
C ASN A 89 11.23 -1.10 6.68
N LEU A 90 12.44 -1.53 6.31
CA LEU A 90 13.47 -2.01 7.24
C LEU A 90 14.57 -1.02 7.71
N PRO A 91 14.70 0.24 7.23
CA PRO A 91 15.87 1.07 7.54
C PRO A 91 15.96 1.52 9.00
N GLY A 92 14.85 1.51 9.75
CA GLY A 92 14.82 1.93 11.16
C GLY A 92 15.32 0.88 12.17
N HIS A 93 15.65 -0.34 11.74
CA HIS A 93 15.77 -1.48 12.65
C HIS A 93 17.20 -1.91 13.00
N LYS A 94 18.25 -1.21 12.55
CA LYS A 94 19.65 -1.69 12.65
C LYS A 94 19.77 -3.13 12.13
N ILE A 95 19.21 -3.41 10.95
CA ILE A 95 19.21 -4.75 10.35
C ILE A 95 20.06 -4.75 9.08
N LYS A 96 20.79 -5.84 8.86
CA LYS A 96 21.43 -6.21 7.60
C LYS A 96 20.37 -6.62 6.58
N VAL A 97 19.65 -5.62 6.06
CA VAL A 97 18.46 -5.80 5.22
C VAL A 97 18.67 -6.77 4.06
N ASN A 98 19.80 -6.68 3.35
CA ASN A 98 20.05 -7.57 2.22
C ASN A 98 20.30 -9.02 2.63
N GLU A 99 21.01 -9.27 3.74
CA GLU A 99 21.23 -10.64 4.25
C GLU A 99 19.90 -11.28 4.69
N LEU A 100 19.03 -10.51 5.35
CA LEU A 100 17.70 -10.96 5.74
C LEU A 100 16.85 -11.32 4.52
N LEU A 101 16.82 -10.43 3.51
CA LEU A 101 16.04 -10.66 2.31
C LEU A 101 16.53 -11.89 1.53
N THR A 102 17.85 -12.07 1.40
CA THR A 102 18.42 -13.27 0.79
C THR A 102 18.02 -14.54 1.55
N SER A 103 18.13 -14.55 2.89
CA SER A 103 17.71 -15.70 3.71
C SER A 103 16.25 -16.06 3.50
N VAL A 104 15.35 -15.08 3.49
CA VAL A 104 13.90 -15.31 3.29
C VAL A 104 13.61 -15.85 1.89
N MET A 105 14.35 -15.42 0.88
CA MET A 105 14.13 -15.85 -0.51
C MET A 105 14.71 -17.25 -0.80
N GLU A 106 15.76 -17.66 -0.07
CA GLU A 106 16.43 -18.97 -0.24
C GLU A 106 15.81 -20.07 0.65
N GLU A 107 15.03 -19.72 1.67
CA GLU A 107 14.40 -20.68 2.57
C GLU A 107 13.21 -21.40 1.95
N GLU A 108 13.26 -22.74 1.93
CA GLU A 108 12.13 -23.58 1.50
C GLU A 108 11.00 -23.67 2.54
N THR A 109 11.23 -23.20 3.77
CA THR A 109 10.27 -23.28 4.89
C THR A 109 10.09 -21.94 5.57
N ALA A 110 8.85 -21.59 5.90
CA ALA A 110 8.54 -20.32 6.54
C ALA A 110 9.15 -20.22 7.95
N ARG A 111 9.96 -19.20 8.20
CA ARG A 111 10.39 -18.80 9.55
C ARG A 111 9.43 -17.77 10.14
N TYR A 112 9.05 -17.99 11.40
CA TYR A 112 8.16 -17.10 12.13
C TYR A 112 8.96 -16.32 13.18
N TYR A 113 8.82 -15.00 13.16
CA TYR A 113 9.37 -14.10 14.17
C TYR A 113 8.21 -13.44 14.91
N SER A 114 8.25 -13.43 16.24
CA SER A 114 7.22 -12.81 17.08
C SER A 114 7.31 -11.27 17.10
N SER A 115 8.47 -10.72 16.77
CA SER A 115 8.71 -9.28 16.69
C SER A 115 9.94 -8.96 15.85
N SER A 116 10.12 -7.68 15.47
CA SER A 116 11.35 -7.21 14.82
C SER A 116 12.59 -7.28 15.72
N ALA A 117 12.41 -7.35 17.05
CA ALA A 117 13.50 -7.57 18.00
C ALA A 117 14.06 -9.00 17.95
N ASP A 118 13.27 -9.96 17.45
CA ASP A 118 13.64 -11.38 17.38
C ASP A 118 14.41 -11.74 16.10
N LEU A 119 14.75 -10.76 15.25
CA LEU A 119 15.58 -10.94 14.03
C LEU A 119 17.08 -11.10 14.38
N MET A 120 17.37 -11.86 15.44
CA MET A 120 18.70 -12.17 15.95
C MET A 120 19.51 -12.88 14.85
N GLY A 121 20.70 -12.33 14.53
CA GLY A 121 21.56 -12.79 13.43
C GLY A 121 21.63 -11.83 12.24
N PHE A 122 20.63 -10.96 12.07
CA PHE A 122 20.66 -9.89 11.07
C PHE A 122 20.86 -8.51 11.69
N SER A 123 21.07 -8.41 13.01
CA SER A 123 21.30 -7.13 13.68
C SER A 123 22.69 -6.57 13.33
N LEU A 124 22.75 -5.27 13.06
CA LEU A 124 23.99 -4.51 12.98
C LEU A 124 24.51 -4.25 14.40
N PRO A 125 25.85 -4.26 14.61
CA PRO A 125 26.43 -3.92 15.90
C PRO A 125 25.99 -2.51 16.35
N ALA A 126 25.95 -2.34 17.68
CA ALA A 126 25.41 -1.15 18.35
C ALA A 126 26.05 0.16 17.87
#